data_AF-A0A7W1Z109-F1
#
_entry.id   AF-A0A7W1Z109-F1
#
_cell.length_a   1.000
_cell.length_b   1.000
_cell.length_c   1.000
_cell.angle_alpha   90.00
_cell.angle_beta   90.00
_cell.angle_gamma   90.00
#
_symmetry.space_group_name_H-M   'P 1'
#
loop_
_entity.id
_entity.type
_entity.pdbx_description
1 polymer ?
#
loop_
_entity_poly.entity_id
_entity_poly.type
_entity_poly.pdbx_seq_one_letter_code
_entity_poly.pdbx_strand_id
1 'polypeptide(L)'
;MEVLLEWIKHYSLPVVVLLCLGTVWVFVLSKTVEQAISAEFDQRTKQVNVRLEKRSNFEEQVLLDRYKVVRDVERRIQKVATDLNRVRHGSKVKGRMNGSAIVPLTEVFEELNSNRFLLTKPLYHILSRQAQLVLNMEQERDLERSRELETEYVKSHDEFIAAMNREFEINKISYSMETR
;
A
#
# COMPACT_ATOMS: atom_id res chain seq x y z
N MET A 1 0.73 41.82 -49.43
CA MET A 1 1.82 42.80 -49.15
C MET A 1 1.59 44.14 -49.83
N GLU A 2 1.05 44.16 -51.06
CA GLU A 2 0.79 45.41 -51.81
C GLU A 2 -0.21 46.36 -51.12
N VAL A 3 -1.28 45.82 -50.52
CA VAL A 3 -2.29 46.61 -49.78
C VAL A 3 -1.71 47.34 -48.56
N LEU A 4 -0.74 46.74 -47.85
CA LEU A 4 -0.07 47.38 -46.70
C LEU A 4 0.86 48.51 -47.16
N LEU A 5 1.53 48.33 -48.30
CA LEU A 5 2.44 49.31 -48.90
C LEU A 5 1.70 50.53 -49.46
N GLU A 6 0.50 50.32 -50.02
CA GLU A 6 -0.36 51.39 -50.51
C GLU A 6 -0.94 52.23 -49.36
N TRP A 7 -1.29 51.58 -48.25
CA TRP A 7 -1.77 52.25 -47.03
C TRP A 7 -0.68 53.09 -46.36
N ILE A 8 0.56 52.60 -46.31
CA ILE A 8 1.72 53.30 -45.71
C ILE A 8 2.05 54.62 -46.43
N LYS A 9 1.76 54.75 -47.74
CA LYS A 9 2.02 55.99 -48.49
C LYS A 9 1.10 57.15 -48.10
N HIS A 10 -0.05 56.89 -47.47
CA HIS A 10 -1.01 57.90 -47.04
C HIS A 10 -0.78 58.43 -45.62
N TYR A 11 0.09 57.78 -44.83
CA TYR A 11 0.37 58.16 -43.45
C TYR A 11 1.77 58.77 -43.32
N SER A 12 1.92 59.76 -42.43
CA SER A 12 3.22 60.36 -42.16
C SER A 12 4.17 59.35 -41.50
N LEU A 13 5.47 59.42 -41.83
CA LEU A 13 6.52 58.55 -41.29
C LEU A 13 6.42 58.34 -39.76
N PRO A 14 6.12 59.37 -38.93
CA PRO A 14 5.98 59.18 -37.48
C PRO A 14 4.82 58.26 -37.07
N VAL A 15 3.71 58.26 -37.82
CA VAL A 15 2.51 57.45 -37.52
C VAL A 15 2.78 55.96 -37.80
N VAL A 16 3.50 55.67 -38.88
CA VAL A 16 3.87 54.30 -39.24
C VAL A 16 4.83 53.70 -38.20
N VAL A 17 5.81 54.50 -37.74
CA VAL A 17 6.73 54.09 -36.67
C VAL A 17 5.98 53.83 -35.36
N LEU A 18 5.00 54.66 -35.00
CA LEU A 18 4.15 54.47 -33.83
C LEU A 18 3.33 53.18 -33.89
N LEU A 19 2.76 52.85 -35.06
CA LEU A 19 2.03 51.60 -35.26
C LEU A 19 2.94 50.37 -35.11
N CYS A 20 4.14 50.40 -35.70
CA CYS A 20 5.13 49.33 -35.54
C CYS A 20 5.57 49.17 -34.08
N LEU A 21 5.79 50.28 -33.36
CA LEU A 21 6.10 50.23 -31.93
C LEU A 21 4.94 49.63 -31.13
N GLY A 22 3.70 50.02 -31.45
CA GLY A 22 2.49 49.47 -30.80
C GLY A 22 2.35 47.96 -31.00
N THR A 23 2.58 47.45 -32.21
CA THR A 23 2.48 46.00 -32.47
C THR A 23 3.59 45.21 -31.77
N VAL A 24 4.82 45.73 -31.73
CA VAL A 24 5.92 45.14 -30.95
C VAL A 24 5.57 45.12 -29.46
N TRP A 25 4.98 46.20 -28.94
CA TRP A 25 4.61 46.30 -27.53
C TRP A 25 3.51 45.31 -27.13
N VAL A 26 2.46 45.17 -27.97
CA VAL A 26 1.41 44.16 -27.77
C VAL A 26 1.96 42.74 -27.82
N PHE A 27 2.90 42.48 -28.73
CA PHE A 27 3.55 41.17 -28.83
C PHE A 27 4.38 40.84 -27.58
N VAL A 28 5.15 41.80 -27.06
CA VAL A 28 5.92 41.64 -25.81
C VAL A 28 4.99 41.40 -24.64
N LEU A 29 3.90 42.16 -24.51
CA LEU A 29 2.87 41.94 -23.49
C LEU A 29 2.29 40.52 -23.56
N SER A 30 1.86 40.09 -24.74
CA SER A 30 1.32 38.74 -24.95
C SER A 30 2.31 37.67 -24.49
N LYS A 31 3.60 37.85 -24.83
CA LYS A 31 4.66 36.92 -24.43
C LYS A 31 4.91 36.91 -22.92
N THR A 32 4.88 38.07 -22.27
CA THR A 32 5.02 38.14 -20.80
C THR A 32 3.84 37.50 -20.09
N VAL A 33 2.61 37.68 -20.60
CA VAL A 33 1.41 37.05 -20.04
C VAL A 33 1.44 35.54 -20.25
N GLU A 34 1.83 35.06 -21.45
CA GLU A 34 2.03 33.62 -21.71
C GLU A 34 3.06 33.02 -20.74
N GLN A 35 4.20 33.68 -20.54
CA GLN A 35 5.25 33.23 -19.62
C GLN A 35 4.80 33.23 -18.15
N ALA A 36 4.05 34.25 -17.74
CA ALA A 36 3.51 34.33 -16.38
C ALA A 36 2.48 33.20 -16.13
N ILE A 37 1.59 32.97 -17.09
CA ILE A 37 0.60 31.89 -17.04
C ILE A 37 1.30 30.53 -17.01
N SER A 38 2.30 30.28 -17.88
CA SER A 38 3.02 29.01 -17.89
C SER A 38 3.78 28.77 -16.58
N ALA A 39 4.39 29.82 -16.01
CA ALA A 39 5.10 29.72 -14.74
C ALA A 39 4.15 29.38 -13.57
N GLU A 40 2.94 29.95 -13.57
CA GLU A 40 1.92 29.64 -12.56
C GLU A 40 1.40 28.19 -12.71
N PHE A 41 1.17 27.73 -13.94
CA PHE A 41 0.80 26.33 -14.22
C PHE A 41 1.90 25.35 -13.79
N ASP A 42 3.17 25.66 -14.04
CA ASP A 42 4.31 24.84 -13.59
C ASP A 42 4.39 24.78 -12.08
N GLN A 43 4.18 25.89 -11.37
CA GLN A 43 4.16 25.91 -9.91
C GLN A 43 3.01 25.08 -9.34
N ARG A 44 1.80 25.21 -9.90
CA ARG A 44 0.62 24.40 -9.50
C ARG A 44 0.85 22.92 -9.77
N THR A 45 1.43 22.58 -10.93
CA THR A 45 1.77 21.19 -11.29
C THR A 45 2.79 20.60 -10.32
N LYS A 46 3.85 21.33 -9.97
CA LYS A 46 4.82 20.88 -8.95
C LYS A 46 4.18 20.66 -7.59
N GLN A 47 3.29 21.56 -7.15
CA GLN A 47 2.58 21.40 -5.87
C GLN A 47 1.65 20.19 -5.86
N VAL A 48 0.94 19.94 -6.97
CA VAL A 48 0.10 18.75 -7.14
C VAL A 48 0.96 17.49 -7.13
N ASN A 49 2.06 17.46 -7.87
CA ASN A 49 2.97 16.30 -7.91
C ASN A 49 3.57 15.99 -6.54
N VAL A 50 4.06 16.99 -5.79
CA VAL A 50 4.57 16.78 -4.43
C VAL A 50 3.48 16.28 -3.48
N ARG A 51 2.23 16.75 -3.62
CA ARG A 51 1.10 16.24 -2.82
C ARG A 51 0.74 14.81 -3.20
N LEU A 52 0.76 14.47 -4.48
CA LEU A 52 0.51 13.11 -4.98
C LEU A 52 1.61 12.16 -4.50
N GLU A 53 2.87 12.56 -4.57
CA GLU A 53 4.02 11.78 -4.09
C GLU A 53 3.94 11.57 -2.56
N LYS A 54 3.61 12.60 -1.79
CA LYS A 54 3.40 12.46 -0.34
C LYS A 54 2.23 11.53 0.00
N ARG A 55 1.13 11.61 -0.75
CA ARG A 55 -0.01 10.68 -0.59
C ARG A 55 0.40 9.25 -0.95
N SER A 56 1.15 9.07 -2.03
CA SER A 56 1.70 7.78 -2.45
C SER A 56 2.61 7.18 -1.39
N ASN A 57 3.54 7.96 -0.83
CA ASN A 57 4.44 7.49 0.22
C ASN A 57 3.69 7.13 1.51
N PHE A 58 2.65 7.89 1.85
CA PHE A 58 1.80 7.58 2.99
C PHE A 58 1.00 6.29 2.76
N GLU A 59 0.41 6.12 1.57
CA GLU A 59 -0.32 4.91 1.20
C GLU A 59 0.59 3.68 1.22
N GLU A 60 1.81 3.79 0.70
CA GLU A 60 2.82 2.72 0.73
C GLU A 60 3.22 2.39 2.18
N GLN A 61 3.47 3.40 3.02
CA GLN A 61 3.80 3.19 4.43
C GLN A 61 2.65 2.50 5.18
N VAL A 62 1.41 2.91 4.95
CA VAL A 62 0.23 2.26 5.55
C VAL A 62 0.08 0.82 5.07
N LEU A 63 0.33 0.53 3.79
CA LEU A 63 0.33 -0.83 3.27
C LEU A 63 1.42 -1.69 3.91
N LEU A 64 2.63 -1.15 4.08
CA LEU A 64 3.73 -1.85 4.77
C LEU A 64 3.42 -2.12 6.24
N ASP A 65 2.86 -1.16 6.96
CA ASP A 65 2.47 -1.33 8.35
C ASP A 65 1.38 -2.40 8.49
N ARG A 66 0.37 -2.39 7.60
CA ARG A 66 -0.66 -3.44 7.54
C ARG A 66 -0.04 -4.82 7.24
N TYR A 67 0.86 -4.90 6.27
CA TYR A 67 1.56 -6.13 5.93
C TYR A 67 2.33 -6.68 7.13
N LYS A 68 3.06 -5.80 7.85
CA LYS A 68 3.84 -6.16 9.02
C LYS A 68 2.97 -6.73 10.14
N VAL A 69 1.86 -6.05 10.48
CA VAL A 69 0.91 -6.53 11.50
C VAL A 69 0.36 -7.91 11.14
N VAL A 70 -0.07 -8.10 9.89
CA VAL A 70 -0.60 -9.39 9.42
C VAL A 70 0.43 -10.51 9.57
N ARG A 71 1.69 -10.25 9.18
CA ARG A 71 2.78 -11.24 9.26
C ARG A 71 3.23 -11.51 10.70
N ASP A 72 3.22 -10.51 11.56
CA ASP A 72 3.58 -10.67 12.96
C ASP A 72 2.58 -11.58 13.69
N VAL A 73 1.28 -11.36 13.47
CA VAL A 73 0.20 -12.21 14.01
C VAL A 73 0.32 -13.64 13.47
N GLU A 74 0.50 -13.79 12.17
CA GLU A 74 0.64 -15.10 11.53
C GLU A 74 1.86 -15.87 12.06
N ARG A 75 3.01 -15.21 12.20
CA ARG A 75 4.23 -15.81 12.76
C ARG A 75 4.02 -16.28 14.21
N ARG A 76 3.26 -15.55 15.01
CA ARG A 76 2.92 -15.97 16.38
C ARG A 76 2.05 -17.22 16.37
N ILE A 77 1.02 -17.27 15.52
CA ILE A 77 0.17 -18.47 15.35
C ILE A 77 1.03 -19.68 14.94
N GLN A 78 1.87 -19.53 13.91
CA GLN A 78 2.77 -20.59 13.44
C GLN A 78 3.71 -21.09 14.54
N LYS A 79 4.26 -20.17 15.35
CA LYS A 79 5.14 -20.53 16.46
C LYS A 79 4.40 -21.39 17.47
N VAL A 80 3.16 -21.02 17.84
CA VAL A 80 2.35 -21.82 18.77
C VAL A 80 2.00 -23.18 18.17
N ALA A 81 1.62 -23.25 16.89
CA ALA A 81 1.38 -24.51 16.18
C ALA A 81 2.63 -25.42 16.16
N THR A 82 3.80 -24.83 15.92
CA THR A 82 5.08 -25.56 15.93
C THR A 82 5.40 -26.07 17.32
N ASP A 83 5.26 -25.23 18.35
CA ASP A 83 5.47 -25.60 19.74
C ASP A 83 4.49 -26.68 20.21
N LEU A 84 3.26 -26.66 19.70
CA LEU A 84 2.27 -27.72 19.89
C LEU A 84 2.75 -29.08 19.37
N ASN A 85 3.21 -29.09 18.12
CA ASN A 85 3.71 -30.31 17.49
C ASN A 85 4.95 -30.85 18.23
N ARG A 86 5.86 -29.97 18.64
CA ARG A 86 7.06 -30.35 19.41
C ARG A 86 6.72 -31.00 20.75
N VAL A 87 5.75 -30.45 21.49
CA VAL A 87 5.31 -31.05 22.76
C VAL A 87 4.67 -32.42 22.53
N ARG A 88 3.87 -32.58 21.47
CA ARG A 88 3.27 -33.87 21.13
C ARG A 88 4.33 -34.94 20.85
N HIS A 89 5.49 -34.55 20.33
CA HIS A 89 6.63 -35.45 20.10
C HIS A 89 7.61 -35.51 21.29
N GLY A 90 7.20 -35.06 22.49
CA GLY A 90 7.97 -35.20 23.73
C GLY A 90 9.08 -34.17 23.94
N SER A 91 9.15 -33.12 23.11
CA SER A 91 10.11 -32.04 23.30
C SER A 91 9.64 -31.05 24.37
N LYS A 92 10.57 -30.58 25.23
CA LYS A 92 10.29 -29.52 26.20
C LYS A 92 10.19 -28.16 25.52
N VAL A 93 9.07 -27.47 25.69
CA VAL A 93 8.86 -26.10 25.21
C VAL A 93 8.76 -25.16 26.41
N LYS A 94 9.51 -24.05 26.40
CA LYS A 94 9.48 -23.01 27.45
C LYS A 94 8.27 -22.09 27.26
N GLY A 95 7.61 -21.71 28.35
CA GLY A 95 6.60 -20.64 28.35
C GLY A 95 5.15 -21.08 28.10
N ARG A 96 4.85 -22.38 28.15
CA ARG A 96 3.52 -22.92 27.82
C ARG A 96 2.61 -23.16 29.04
N MET A 97 3.11 -23.02 30.27
CA MET A 97 2.43 -23.59 31.45
C MET A 97 2.08 -22.55 32.51
N ASN A 98 0.82 -22.12 32.50
CA ASN A 98 0.03 -21.86 33.72
C ASN A 98 -1.31 -22.59 33.58
N GLY A 99 -1.34 -23.87 33.98
CA GLY A 99 -2.52 -24.62 34.42
C GLY A 99 -3.62 -24.99 33.41
N SER A 100 -4.00 -24.11 32.48
CA SER A 100 -5.14 -24.32 31.57
C SER A 100 -5.26 -23.29 30.45
N ALA A 101 -4.39 -22.29 30.39
CA ALA A 101 -4.42 -21.24 29.38
C ALA A 101 -3.13 -21.25 28.55
N ILE A 102 -3.28 -21.36 27.23
CA ILE A 102 -2.18 -21.06 26.31
C ILE A 102 -2.04 -19.53 26.28
N VAL A 103 -1.30 -18.97 27.24
CA VAL A 103 -1.02 -17.52 27.31
C VAL A 103 -0.62 -16.95 25.93
N PRO A 104 0.24 -17.63 25.13
CA PRO A 104 0.57 -17.15 23.78
C PRO A 104 -0.62 -17.03 22.81
N LEU A 105 -1.67 -17.84 22.96
CA LEU A 105 -2.81 -17.84 22.05
C LEU A 105 -3.86 -16.80 22.44
N THR A 106 -3.99 -16.52 23.74
CA THR A 106 -4.78 -15.38 24.25
C THR A 106 -4.24 -14.07 23.70
N GLU A 107 -2.91 -13.86 23.75
CA GLU A 107 -2.26 -12.68 23.16
C GLU A 107 -2.57 -12.54 21.66
N VAL A 108 -2.58 -13.65 20.92
CA VAL A 108 -2.93 -13.65 19.48
C VAL A 108 -4.37 -13.20 19.26
N PHE A 109 -5.34 -13.68 20.04
CA PHE A 109 -6.73 -13.25 19.92
C PHE A 109 -6.94 -11.79 20.32
N GLU A 110 -6.24 -11.31 21.35
CA GLU A 110 -6.23 -9.90 21.74
C GLU A 110 -5.65 -9.01 20.64
N GLU A 111 -4.54 -9.44 20.02
CA GLU A 111 -3.89 -8.73 18.92
C GLU A 111 -4.78 -8.70 17.66
N LEU A 112 -5.45 -9.81 17.33
CA LEU A 112 -6.43 -9.87 16.24
C LEU A 112 -7.60 -8.90 16.45
N ASN A 113 -8.14 -8.85 17.67
CA ASN A 113 -9.24 -7.95 18.00
C ASN A 113 -8.81 -6.49 18.01
N SER A 114 -7.62 -6.19 18.56
CA SER A 114 -7.06 -4.83 18.62
C SER A 114 -6.76 -4.28 17.22
N ASN A 115 -6.32 -5.15 16.30
CA ASN A 115 -5.96 -4.76 14.94
C ASN A 115 -7.06 -5.01 13.91
N ARG A 116 -8.31 -5.28 14.34
CA ARG A 116 -9.41 -5.63 13.44
C ARG A 116 -9.65 -4.62 12.32
N PHE A 117 -9.37 -3.33 12.57
CA PHE A 117 -9.53 -2.27 11.57
C PHE A 117 -8.37 -2.19 10.56
N LEU A 118 -7.18 -2.69 10.92
CA LEU A 118 -6.02 -2.74 10.03
C LEU A 118 -6.05 -4.00 9.15
N LEU A 119 -6.64 -5.07 9.68
CA LEU A 119 -6.88 -6.33 8.98
C LEU A 119 -8.10 -6.20 8.05
N THR A 120 -7.97 -6.63 6.80
CA THR A 120 -9.18 -6.79 5.97
C THR A 120 -10.05 -7.90 6.51
N LYS A 121 -11.36 -7.84 6.24
CA LYS A 121 -12.30 -8.89 6.65
C LYS A 121 -11.80 -10.30 6.28
N PRO A 122 -11.30 -10.57 5.05
CA PRO A 122 -10.77 -11.87 4.69
C PRO A 122 -9.58 -12.30 5.56
N LEU A 123 -8.59 -11.43 5.74
CA LEU A 123 -7.39 -11.74 6.53
C LEU A 123 -7.73 -11.96 8.01
N TYR A 124 -8.60 -11.13 8.58
CA TYR A 124 -9.09 -11.30 9.94
C TYR A 124 -9.76 -12.66 10.13
N HIS A 125 -10.66 -13.06 9.22
CA HIS A 125 -11.35 -14.35 9.30
C HIS A 125 -10.39 -15.53 9.18
N ILE A 126 -9.44 -15.47 8.24
CA ILE A 126 -8.45 -16.53 8.05
C ILE A 126 -7.55 -16.68 9.28
N LEU A 127 -6.98 -15.58 9.78
CA LEU A 127 -6.11 -15.63 10.96
C LEU A 127 -6.86 -16.06 12.22
N SER A 128 -8.10 -15.61 12.41
CA SER A 128 -8.96 -16.06 13.52
C SER A 128 -9.25 -17.55 13.41
N ARG A 129 -9.50 -18.06 12.20
CA ARG A 129 -9.70 -19.50 11.94
C ARG A 129 -8.43 -20.27 12.25
N GLN A 130 -7.25 -19.82 11.81
CA GLN A 130 -5.98 -20.46 12.12
C GLN A 130 -5.74 -20.51 13.63
N ALA A 131 -5.93 -19.40 14.35
CA ALA A 131 -5.80 -19.36 15.81
C ALA A 131 -6.76 -20.34 16.49
N GLN A 132 -8.03 -20.41 16.03
CA GLN A 132 -9.01 -21.36 16.55
C GLN A 132 -8.64 -22.81 16.26
N LEU A 133 -8.13 -23.12 15.07
CA LEU A 133 -7.66 -24.46 14.73
C LEU A 133 -6.52 -24.89 15.64
N VAL A 134 -5.56 -24.00 15.88
CA VAL A 134 -4.43 -24.24 16.79
C VAL A 134 -4.92 -24.45 18.24
N LEU A 135 -5.92 -23.70 18.70
CA LEU A 135 -6.57 -23.94 19.99
C LEU A 135 -7.21 -25.33 20.07
N ASN A 136 -7.98 -25.69 19.03
CA ASN A 136 -8.65 -26.98 18.97
C ASN A 136 -7.64 -28.13 18.96
N MET A 137 -6.53 -27.99 18.22
CA MET A 137 -5.44 -28.99 18.18
C MET A 137 -4.81 -29.21 19.55
N GLU A 138 -4.79 -28.20 20.41
CA GLU A 138 -4.25 -28.32 21.76
C GLU A 138 -5.19 -29.07 22.71
N GLN A 139 -6.48 -28.80 22.59
CA GLN A 139 -7.51 -29.42 23.44
C GLN A 139 -7.83 -30.86 23.01
N GLU A 140 -7.54 -31.19 21.75
CA GLU A 140 -7.88 -32.48 21.16
C GLU A 140 -6.98 -33.61 21.66
N ARG A 141 -7.61 -34.65 22.18
CA ARG A 141 -6.94 -35.86 22.69
C ARG A 141 -6.96 -37.00 21.68
N ASP A 142 -7.89 -36.98 20.74
CA ASP A 142 -7.97 -37.96 19.66
C ASP A 142 -6.94 -37.66 18.56
N LEU A 143 -6.13 -38.67 18.22
CA LEU A 143 -5.08 -38.57 17.21
C LEU A 143 -5.65 -38.41 15.80
N GLU A 144 -6.75 -39.08 15.47
CA GLU A 144 -7.36 -38.99 14.14
C GLU A 144 -7.96 -37.60 13.93
N ARG A 145 -8.78 -37.15 14.88
CA ARG A 145 -9.34 -35.79 14.86
C ARG A 145 -8.28 -34.72 14.81
N SER A 146 -7.17 -34.92 15.50
CA SER A 146 -6.09 -33.95 15.47
C SER A 146 -5.35 -33.88 14.13
N ARG A 147 -5.25 -34.99 13.37
CA ARG A 147 -4.69 -34.98 12.00
C ARG A 147 -5.61 -34.23 11.04
N GLU A 148 -6.92 -34.37 11.22
CA GLU A 148 -7.90 -33.58 10.45
C GLU A 148 -7.71 -32.08 10.70
N LEU A 149 -7.58 -31.67 11.97
CA LEU A 149 -7.34 -30.28 12.34
C LEU A 149 -6.01 -29.74 11.78
N GLU A 150 -4.95 -30.56 11.76
CA GLU A 150 -3.67 -30.21 11.14
C GLU A 150 -3.83 -29.99 9.62
N THR A 151 -4.59 -30.86 8.96
CA THR A 151 -4.90 -30.73 7.54
C THR A 151 -5.71 -29.48 7.24
N GLU A 152 -6.71 -29.16 8.08
CA GLU A 152 -7.47 -27.92 7.98
C GLU A 152 -6.60 -26.67 8.21
N TYR A 153 -5.65 -26.75 9.14
CA TYR A 153 -4.69 -25.68 9.40
C TYR A 153 -3.81 -25.42 8.19
N VAL A 154 -3.25 -26.47 7.56
CA VAL A 154 -2.46 -26.35 6.33
C VAL A 154 -3.28 -25.72 5.21
N LYS A 155 -4.52 -26.17 4.98
CA LYS A 155 -5.42 -25.55 3.99
C LYS A 155 -5.68 -24.08 4.29
N SER A 156 -5.89 -23.73 5.56
CA SER A 156 -6.08 -22.35 5.98
C SER A 156 -4.81 -21.49 5.81
N HIS A 157 -3.63 -22.10 5.85
CA HIS A 157 -2.36 -21.43 5.53
C HIS A 157 -2.24 -21.13 4.03
N ASP A 158 -2.64 -22.06 3.17
CA ASP A 158 -2.69 -21.82 1.72
C ASP A 158 -3.70 -20.70 1.36
N GLU A 159 -4.87 -20.72 2.00
CA GLU A 159 -5.87 -19.64 1.90
C GLU A 159 -5.29 -18.28 2.33
N PHE A 160 -4.48 -18.26 3.40
CA PHE A 160 -3.79 -17.07 3.86
C PHE A 160 -2.80 -16.53 2.82
N ILE A 161 -1.95 -17.38 2.24
CA ILE A 161 -1.02 -16.98 1.18
C ILE A 161 -1.78 -16.39 -0.02
N ALA A 162 -2.88 -17.03 -0.42
CA ALA A 162 -3.71 -16.53 -1.51
C ALA A 162 -4.41 -15.20 -1.19
N ALA A 163 -4.78 -14.96 0.07
CA ALA A 163 -5.34 -13.69 0.52
C ALA A 163 -4.26 -12.58 0.59
N MET A 164 -3.06 -12.92 1.07
CA MET A 164 -1.90 -12.03 1.10
C MET A 164 -1.50 -11.56 -0.31
N ASN A 165 -1.45 -12.48 -1.27
CA ASN A 165 -1.14 -12.14 -2.67
C ASN A 165 -2.20 -11.25 -3.31
N ARG A 166 -3.48 -11.42 -2.95
CA ARG A 166 -4.57 -10.57 -3.45
C ARG A 166 -4.56 -9.17 -2.84
N GLU A 167 -4.28 -9.05 -1.54
CA GLU A 167 -4.34 -7.77 -0.82
C GLU A 167 -3.09 -6.91 -1.04
N PHE A 168 -1.91 -7.55 -1.12
CA PHE A 168 -0.61 -6.84 -1.16
C PHE A 168 0.13 -7.01 -2.48
N GLU A 169 -0.45 -7.70 -3.47
CA GLU A 169 0.13 -7.91 -4.80
C GLU A 169 1.59 -8.43 -4.80
N ILE A 170 1.96 -9.23 -3.80
CA ILE A 170 3.35 -9.66 -3.51
C ILE A 170 4.06 -10.25 -4.75
N ASN A 171 3.32 -10.97 -5.61
CA ASN A 171 3.87 -11.57 -6.83
C ASN A 171 4.24 -10.55 -7.92
N LYS A 172 3.67 -9.34 -7.93
CA LYS A 172 4.09 -8.29 -8.87
C LYS A 172 5.43 -7.68 -8.49
N ILE A 173 5.74 -7.63 -7.19
CA ILE A 173 7.01 -7.07 -6.67
C ILE A 173 8.19 -7.96 -7.10
N SER A 174 8.03 -9.28 -7.10
CA SER A 174 9.07 -10.24 -7.50
C SER A 174 9.56 -10.06 -8.95
N TYR A 175 8.66 -9.71 -9.88
CA TYR A 175 9.01 -9.50 -11.30
C TYR A 175 9.83 -8.21 -11.55
N SER A 176 9.70 -7.21 -10.68
CA SER A 176 10.38 -5.92 -10.82
C SER A 176 11.85 -5.92 -10.36
N MET A 177 12.25 -6.93 -9.58
CA MET A 177 13.63 -7.09 -9.11
C MET A 177 14.51 -7.95 -10.02
N GLU A 178 13.93 -8.79 -10.89
CA GLU A 178 14.67 -9.58 -11.88
C GLU A 178 14.95 -8.82 -13.19
N THR A 179 14.41 -7.61 -13.34
CA THR A 179 14.55 -6.77 -14.55
C THR A 179 15.44 -5.52 -14.34
N ARG A 180 16.25 -5.50 -13.28
CA ARG A 180 17.33 -4.53 -13.06
C ARG A 180 18.68 -5.23 -13.06
#